data_AF-A0A8C1TES2-F1
#
_entry.id   AF-A0A8C1TES2-F1
#
_cell.length_a   1.000
_cell.length_b   1.000
_cell.length_c   1.000
_cell.angle_alpha   90.00
_cell.angle_beta   90.00
_cell.angle_gamma   90.00
#
_symmetry.space_group_name_H-M   'P 1'
#
loop_
_entity.id
_entity.type
_entity.pdbx_description
1 polymer ?
#
loop_
_entity_poly.entity_id
_entity_poly.type
_entity_poly.pdbx_seq_one_letter_code
_entity_poly.pdbx_strand_id
1 'polypeptide(L)'
;IVTPRLENGSSEAITLQLPFKFFGRTHNQTFVNNNGHLTFTEPLSDYIPLLNSGRDIIAPLWTQLDNRRGGTISCREDRSSAVLALVTAAIDRYFPNITFVATSAFVATWDSVPYQNGEGVTFQVVLVSNVHRSFILINYGDIAETEQMWQAGYSTLDSLHSFTIPVTSAPELSSSSNINVNGRRSFHVDGSPNLPTNFLASGAGDRVNPPAEDGSSDVIFLQQPFKYFGRTYNQIFVNNNGYLTFTEPLSAYNPILDTARDIIAPLWTRLDNRRGGTISYREDTSNAVLAYVTAAVKQYFPNIPFAATSAFVATWDSVPYHNGGGVVTFQVVLAYNVHRSFILIYYGDVAETVQPWQVSEVLPLVHCANDQKNNANMHFI
;
A
#
# COMPACT_ATOMS: atom_id res chain seq x y z
N ILE A 1 -17.82 4.11 26.51
CA ILE A 1 -19.10 3.54 26.04
C ILE A 1 -18.95 2.03 26.02
N VAL A 2 -19.93 1.28 26.49
CA VAL A 2 -19.98 -0.19 26.38
C VAL A 2 -21.07 -0.51 25.36
N THR A 3 -20.81 -1.43 24.43
CA THR A 3 -21.83 -1.80 23.43
C THR A 3 -22.94 -2.62 24.08
N PRO A 4 -24.16 -2.62 23.52
CA PRO A 4 -25.25 -3.42 24.08
C PRO A 4 -24.92 -4.93 24.06
N ARG A 5 -25.37 -5.66 25.08
CA ARG A 5 -25.29 -7.13 25.14
C ARG A 5 -26.39 -7.74 24.28
N LEU A 6 -26.16 -7.78 22.97
CA LEU A 6 -27.08 -8.25 21.94
C LEU A 6 -26.34 -9.16 20.97
N GLU A 7 -27.02 -10.20 20.48
CA GLU A 7 -26.50 -11.03 19.39
C GLU A 7 -26.41 -10.20 18.12
N ASN A 8 -25.22 -10.18 17.50
CA ASN A 8 -24.96 -9.39 16.28
C ASN A 8 -25.33 -7.90 16.40
N GLY A 9 -25.31 -7.38 17.64
CA GLY A 9 -25.62 -5.99 17.91
C GLY A 9 -24.48 -5.04 17.54
N SER A 10 -24.78 -3.75 17.53
CA SER A 10 -23.81 -2.67 17.33
C SER A 10 -24.06 -1.56 18.35
N SER A 11 -23.07 -0.71 18.59
CA SER A 11 -23.33 0.58 19.21
C SER A 11 -24.27 1.43 18.34
N GLU A 12 -24.93 2.41 18.97
CA GLU A 12 -25.42 3.61 18.27
C GLU A 12 -24.25 4.34 17.58
N ALA A 13 -24.56 5.33 16.74
CA ALA A 13 -23.55 6.17 16.10
C ALA A 13 -22.69 6.86 17.17
N ILE A 14 -21.38 6.66 17.12
CA ILE A 14 -20.41 7.32 18.00
C ILE A 14 -19.79 8.46 17.22
N THR A 15 -20.13 9.70 17.57
CA THR A 15 -19.47 10.89 17.01
C THR A 15 -18.03 10.96 17.47
N LEU A 16 -17.10 11.03 16.52
CA LEU A 16 -15.68 11.26 16.77
C LEU A 16 -15.47 12.76 17.03
N GLN A 17 -14.73 13.11 18.08
CA GLN A 17 -14.44 14.50 18.42
C GLN A 17 -13.54 15.17 17.37
N LEU A 18 -12.70 14.39 16.71
CA LEU A 18 -11.97 14.81 15.51
C LEU A 18 -12.20 13.83 14.37
N PRO A 19 -12.22 14.31 13.12
CA PRO A 19 -12.38 13.46 11.95
C PRO A 19 -11.26 12.41 11.85
N PHE A 20 -11.65 11.23 11.39
CA PHE A 20 -10.76 10.17 10.96
C PHE A 20 -10.76 10.10 9.43
N LYS A 21 -9.58 10.11 8.81
CA LYS A 21 -9.47 9.92 7.36
C LYS A 21 -9.22 8.46 7.04
N PHE A 22 -10.00 7.93 6.11
CA PHE A 22 -9.89 6.56 5.63
C PHE A 22 -9.86 6.56 4.09
N PHE A 23 -8.65 6.45 3.55
CA PHE A 23 -8.29 6.51 2.13
C PHE A 23 -8.99 7.65 1.37
N GLY A 24 -8.73 8.88 1.79
CA GLY A 24 -9.31 10.10 1.21
C GLY A 24 -10.73 10.45 1.68
N ARG A 25 -11.46 9.51 2.29
CA ARG A 25 -12.78 9.78 2.88
C ARG A 25 -12.62 10.30 4.31
N THR A 26 -13.45 11.27 4.69
CA THR A 26 -13.44 11.84 6.04
C THR A 26 -14.66 11.35 6.80
N HIS A 27 -14.44 10.67 7.93
CA HIS A 27 -15.49 10.17 8.80
C HIS A 27 -15.51 10.92 10.12
N ASN A 28 -16.70 11.37 10.52
CA ASN A 28 -16.94 12.06 11.79
C ASN A 28 -17.64 11.17 12.82
N GLN A 29 -17.88 9.91 12.48
CA GLN A 29 -18.56 8.94 13.34
C GLN A 29 -18.08 7.53 13.04
N THR A 30 -18.31 6.61 13.96
CA THR A 30 -18.10 5.18 13.78
C THR A 30 -19.13 4.36 14.56
N PHE A 31 -19.29 3.09 14.20
CA PHE A 31 -20.13 2.12 14.89
C PHE A 31 -19.24 0.95 15.31
N VAL A 32 -19.32 0.54 16.57
CA VAL A 32 -18.56 -0.60 17.11
C VAL A 32 -19.47 -1.81 17.15
N ASN A 33 -19.17 -2.81 16.32
CA ASN A 33 -19.99 -4.00 16.20
C ASN A 33 -19.59 -5.09 17.19
N ASN A 34 -20.57 -5.85 17.68
CA ASN A 34 -20.31 -6.94 18.61
C ASN A 34 -19.47 -8.06 17.97
N ASN A 35 -19.58 -8.25 16.65
CA ASN A 35 -18.86 -9.23 15.85
C ASN A 35 -17.45 -8.78 15.41
N GLY A 36 -16.86 -7.76 16.04
CA GLY A 36 -15.42 -7.50 15.91
C GLY A 36 -15.00 -6.64 14.73
N HIS A 37 -15.88 -5.75 14.26
CA HIS A 37 -15.58 -4.78 13.21
C HIS A 37 -16.12 -3.37 13.53
N LEU A 38 -15.60 -2.38 12.83
CA LEU A 38 -16.04 -1.00 12.81
C LEU A 38 -16.58 -0.64 11.44
N THR A 39 -17.71 0.08 11.39
CA THR A 39 -18.21 0.75 10.18
C THR A 39 -18.29 2.26 10.44
N PHE A 40 -18.47 3.04 9.37
CA PHE A 40 -18.51 4.52 9.47
C PHE A 40 -19.82 5.16 9.00
N THR A 41 -20.67 4.41 8.29
CA THR A 41 -21.93 4.93 7.71
C THR A 41 -23.16 4.47 8.50
N GLU A 42 -23.27 3.16 8.73
CA GLU A 42 -24.41 2.53 9.39
C GLU A 42 -23.96 1.26 10.13
N PRO A 43 -24.69 0.80 11.17
CA PRO A 43 -24.39 -0.46 11.83
C PRO A 43 -24.64 -1.65 10.90
N LEU A 44 -23.86 -2.73 11.08
CA LEU A 44 -23.94 -3.93 10.27
C LEU A 44 -24.18 -5.16 11.15
N SER A 45 -25.36 -5.78 11.07
CA SER A 45 -25.70 -6.94 11.91
C SER A 45 -25.23 -8.29 11.35
N ASP A 46 -24.40 -8.30 10.31
CA ASP A 46 -23.91 -9.53 9.69
C ASP A 46 -22.76 -10.13 10.51
N TYR A 47 -22.84 -11.45 10.75
CA TYR A 47 -21.79 -12.22 11.42
C TYR A 47 -20.92 -13.02 10.45
N ILE A 48 -21.41 -13.22 9.22
CA ILE A 48 -20.65 -13.85 8.14
C ILE A 48 -19.71 -12.78 7.57
N PRO A 49 -18.38 -12.95 7.69
CA PRO A 49 -17.46 -11.90 7.31
C PRO A 49 -17.41 -11.70 5.79
N LEU A 50 -17.51 -10.45 5.36
CA LEU A 50 -17.33 -10.04 3.98
C LEU A 50 -16.68 -8.66 3.92
N LEU A 51 -15.34 -8.61 3.93
CA LEU A 51 -14.61 -7.34 3.89
C LEU A 51 -14.99 -6.48 2.66
N ASN A 52 -15.09 -7.08 1.48
CA ASN A 52 -15.44 -6.38 0.23
C ASN A 52 -16.96 -6.21 0.07
N SER A 53 -17.63 -5.69 1.09
CA SER A 53 -19.09 -5.50 1.11
C SER A 53 -19.56 -4.17 0.52
N GLY A 54 -18.67 -3.41 -0.14
CA GLY A 54 -18.97 -2.05 -0.59
C GLY A 54 -19.23 -1.09 0.59
N ARG A 55 -18.40 -1.19 1.65
CA ARG A 55 -18.49 -0.37 2.88
C ARG A 55 -17.09 -0.01 3.34
N ASP A 56 -16.94 1.18 3.91
CA ASP A 56 -15.75 1.49 4.71
C ASP A 56 -15.83 0.68 6.02
N ILE A 57 -14.95 -0.30 6.16
CA ILE A 57 -14.95 -1.26 7.26
C ILE A 57 -13.52 -1.55 7.74
N ILE A 58 -13.36 -1.60 9.06
CA ILE A 58 -12.12 -2.07 9.70
C ILE A 58 -12.49 -3.23 10.61
N ALA A 59 -11.96 -4.42 10.32
CA ALA A 59 -12.25 -5.63 11.05
C ALA A 59 -10.96 -6.22 11.64
N PRO A 60 -10.60 -5.89 12.89
CA PRO A 60 -9.52 -6.58 13.57
C PRO A 60 -9.75 -8.09 13.63
N LEU A 61 -10.98 -8.53 13.86
CA LEU A 61 -11.40 -9.92 13.78
C LEU A 61 -12.92 -9.95 13.60
N TRP A 62 -13.41 -10.05 12.37
CA TRP A 62 -14.82 -10.22 12.10
C TRP A 62 -15.20 -11.70 12.10
N THR A 63 -16.06 -12.08 13.04
CA THR A 63 -16.66 -13.42 13.16
C THR A 63 -17.85 -13.36 14.11
N GLN A 64 -18.57 -14.47 14.28
CA GLN A 64 -19.71 -14.54 15.20
C GLN A 64 -19.25 -14.57 16.66
N LEU A 65 -19.30 -13.41 17.32
CA LEU A 65 -18.96 -13.23 18.73
C LEU A 65 -20.24 -13.06 19.55
N ASP A 66 -20.26 -13.60 20.78
CA ASP A 66 -21.42 -13.53 21.65
C ASP A 66 -21.08 -12.90 23.00
N ASN A 67 -21.13 -11.57 23.03
CA ASN A 67 -20.92 -10.80 24.25
C ASN A 67 -22.03 -10.99 25.30
N ARG A 68 -23.10 -11.77 25.06
CA ARG A 68 -24.08 -12.12 26.10
C ARG A 68 -23.51 -13.21 27.01
N ARG A 69 -22.68 -14.09 26.48
CA ARG A 69 -22.08 -15.25 27.18
C ARG A 69 -20.86 -14.90 28.03
N GLY A 70 -20.20 -13.78 27.76
CA GLY A 70 -18.98 -13.39 28.48
C GLY A 70 -18.32 -12.16 27.86
N GLY A 71 -17.24 -11.72 28.49
CA GLY A 71 -16.44 -10.59 28.01
C GLY A 71 -17.15 -9.24 28.04
N THR A 72 -16.42 -8.23 27.57
CA THR A 72 -16.89 -6.84 27.45
C THR A 72 -16.39 -6.24 26.15
N ILE A 73 -17.28 -5.49 25.47
CA ILE A 73 -16.91 -4.68 24.32
C ILE A 73 -17.06 -3.22 24.72
N SER A 74 -15.95 -2.50 24.70
CA SER A 74 -15.90 -1.11 25.15
C SER A 74 -15.17 -0.23 24.15
N CYS A 75 -15.58 1.03 24.07
CA CYS A 75 -14.90 2.03 23.29
C CYS A 75 -14.81 3.37 24.01
N ARG A 76 -13.78 4.14 23.68
CA ARG A 76 -13.55 5.49 24.18
C ARG A 76 -12.73 6.29 23.17
N GLU A 77 -12.89 7.59 23.16
CA GLU A 77 -11.92 8.49 22.54
C GLU A 77 -11.03 9.07 23.63
N ASP A 78 -9.72 8.96 23.46
CA ASP A 78 -8.72 9.33 24.43
C ASP A 78 -7.80 10.41 23.84
N ARG A 79 -7.75 11.54 24.54
CA ARG A 79 -6.93 12.71 24.20
C ARG A 79 -5.97 13.08 25.32
N SER A 80 -5.77 12.17 26.28
CA SER A 80 -4.82 12.37 27.36
C SER A 80 -3.41 12.44 26.79
N SER A 81 -2.55 13.30 27.36
CA SER A 81 -1.16 13.44 26.91
C SER A 81 -0.40 12.11 26.96
N ALA A 82 -0.70 11.25 27.93
CA ALA A 82 -0.10 9.92 28.05
C ALA A 82 -0.44 9.02 26.85
N VAL A 83 -1.72 8.90 26.48
CA VAL A 83 -2.13 8.06 25.34
C VAL A 83 -1.67 8.66 24.03
N LEU A 84 -1.81 9.98 23.84
CA LEU A 84 -1.36 10.66 22.63
C LEU A 84 0.15 10.53 22.42
N ALA A 85 0.96 10.65 23.48
CA ALA A 85 2.40 10.42 23.40
C ALA A 85 2.73 8.96 23.04
N LEU A 86 2.02 7.99 23.62
CA LEU A 86 2.21 6.58 23.33
C LEU A 86 1.93 6.23 21.87
N VAL A 87 0.78 6.67 21.33
CA VAL A 87 0.44 6.39 19.94
C VAL A 87 1.31 7.18 18.97
N THR A 88 1.73 8.41 19.33
CA THR A 88 2.69 9.17 18.51
C THR A 88 4.03 8.44 18.41
N ALA A 89 4.60 8.00 19.55
CA ALA A 89 5.85 7.24 19.56
C ALA A 89 5.75 5.90 18.79
N ALA A 90 4.58 5.25 18.80
CA ALA A 90 4.33 4.06 18.00
C ALA A 90 4.38 4.39 16.50
N ILE A 91 3.69 5.45 16.06
CA ILE A 91 3.70 5.88 14.65
C ILE A 91 5.10 6.31 14.20
N ASP A 92 5.82 7.09 14.99
CA ASP A 92 7.20 7.51 14.66
C ASP A 92 8.13 6.30 14.47
N ARG A 93 7.93 5.25 15.26
CA ARG A 93 8.68 4.00 15.15
C ARG A 93 8.33 3.21 13.89
N TYR A 94 7.05 3.14 13.53
CA TYR A 94 6.58 2.30 12.42
C TYR A 94 6.65 3.01 11.06
N PHE A 95 6.58 4.34 11.04
CA PHE A 95 6.59 5.18 9.84
C PHE A 95 7.58 6.35 9.99
N PRO A 96 8.90 6.08 10.04
CA PRO A 96 9.91 7.10 10.36
C PRO A 96 10.00 8.25 9.33
N ASN A 97 9.45 8.06 8.13
CA ASN A 97 9.43 9.08 7.07
C ASN A 97 8.20 10.00 7.14
N ILE A 98 7.27 9.77 8.07
CA ILE A 98 6.06 10.57 8.24
C ILE A 98 6.17 11.37 9.53
N THR A 99 6.24 12.69 9.42
CA THR A 99 6.14 13.57 10.59
C THR A 99 4.70 13.56 11.12
N PHE A 100 4.51 13.10 12.35
CA PHE A 100 3.18 12.94 12.94
C PHE A 100 3.17 13.28 14.43
N VAL A 101 2.07 13.90 14.89
CA VAL A 101 1.77 14.10 16.31
C VAL A 101 0.29 13.85 16.48
N ALA A 102 -0.09 12.85 17.28
CA ALA A 102 -1.48 12.49 17.47
C ALA A 102 -2.25 13.57 18.24
N THR A 103 -3.48 13.83 17.82
CA THR A 103 -4.41 14.73 18.52
C THR A 103 -5.65 14.01 19.03
N SER A 104 -5.95 12.82 18.49
CA SER A 104 -7.02 11.94 18.93
C SER A 104 -6.60 10.47 18.78
N ALA A 105 -7.08 9.63 19.70
CA ALA A 105 -7.06 8.18 19.60
C ALA A 105 -8.44 7.62 19.99
N PHE A 106 -9.20 7.10 19.03
CA PHE A 106 -10.39 6.31 19.32
C PHE A 106 -10.01 4.85 19.51
N VAL A 107 -10.36 4.27 20.66
CA VAL A 107 -10.01 2.90 21.05
C VAL A 107 -11.28 2.09 21.17
N ALA A 108 -11.37 0.97 20.46
CA ALA A 108 -12.39 -0.06 20.65
C ALA A 108 -11.73 -1.39 21.05
N THR A 109 -12.21 -2.02 22.11
CA THR A 109 -11.64 -3.22 22.72
C THR A 109 -12.72 -4.28 22.90
N TRP A 110 -12.45 -5.47 22.40
CA TRP A 110 -13.17 -6.71 22.70
C TRP A 110 -12.30 -7.44 23.70
N ASP A 111 -12.71 -7.46 24.96
CA ASP A 111 -11.99 -8.09 26.06
C ASP A 111 -12.68 -9.38 26.45
N SER A 112 -12.00 -10.51 26.25
CA SER A 112 -12.42 -11.85 26.63
C SER A 112 -13.82 -12.21 26.10
N VAL A 113 -14.16 -11.77 24.88
CA VAL A 113 -15.48 -11.97 24.27
C VAL A 113 -15.52 -13.35 23.60
N PRO A 114 -16.42 -14.25 23.99
CA PRO A 114 -16.43 -15.60 23.43
C PRO A 114 -16.97 -15.63 22.01
N TYR A 115 -16.48 -16.60 21.23
CA TYR A 115 -17.16 -17.05 20.02
C TYR A 115 -18.57 -17.57 20.31
N GLN A 116 -19.43 -17.61 19.30
CA GLN A 116 -20.78 -18.19 19.44
C GLN A 116 -20.72 -19.63 19.95
N ASN A 117 -19.70 -20.42 19.58
CA ASN A 117 -19.50 -21.80 20.04
C ASN A 117 -18.07 -22.08 20.54
N GLY A 118 -17.45 -21.16 21.29
CA GLY A 118 -16.06 -21.35 21.69
C GLY A 118 -15.56 -20.48 22.83
N GLU A 119 -14.24 -20.41 22.93
CA GLU A 119 -13.52 -19.65 23.95
C GLU A 119 -13.50 -18.14 23.64
N GLY A 120 -13.01 -17.37 24.62
CA GLY A 120 -12.85 -15.92 24.55
C GLY A 120 -11.75 -15.48 23.60
N VAL A 121 -11.95 -14.32 22.97
CA VAL A 121 -10.91 -13.58 22.25
C VAL A 121 -10.73 -12.20 22.85
N THR A 122 -9.49 -11.72 22.82
CA THR A 122 -9.13 -10.36 23.24
C THR A 122 -8.38 -9.64 22.14
N PHE A 123 -8.91 -8.53 21.68
CA PHE A 123 -8.26 -7.67 20.70
C PHE A 123 -8.74 -6.22 20.80
N GLN A 124 -7.95 -5.32 20.22
CA GLN A 124 -8.20 -3.89 20.25
C GLN A 124 -7.86 -3.27 18.90
N VAL A 125 -8.64 -2.27 18.50
CA VAL A 125 -8.31 -1.34 17.41
C VAL A 125 -8.23 0.07 17.94
N VAL A 126 -7.26 0.83 17.42
CA VAL A 126 -7.07 2.24 17.70
C VAL A 126 -7.06 3.02 16.39
N LEU A 127 -8.00 3.94 16.24
CA LEU A 127 -8.00 4.94 15.18
C LEU A 127 -7.24 6.17 15.67
N VAL A 128 -6.04 6.40 15.15
CA VAL A 128 -5.16 7.49 15.56
C VAL A 128 -5.24 8.60 14.52
N SER A 129 -5.48 9.85 14.93
CA SER A 129 -5.67 10.97 14.01
C SER A 129 -5.02 12.27 14.49
N ASN A 130 -4.51 13.04 13.53
CA ASN A 130 -4.19 14.46 13.72
C ASN A 130 -5.01 15.39 12.79
N VAL A 131 -6.19 14.92 12.36
CA VAL A 131 -7.06 15.54 11.33
C VAL A 131 -6.50 15.43 9.91
N HIS A 132 -5.19 15.55 9.72
CA HIS A 132 -4.56 15.49 8.40
C HIS A 132 -4.11 14.09 8.02
N ARG A 133 -3.57 13.36 9.00
CA ARG A 133 -3.05 12.00 8.92
C ARG A 133 -3.86 11.06 9.79
N SER A 134 -3.98 9.82 9.37
CA SER A 134 -4.76 8.81 10.08
C SER A 134 -4.11 7.44 9.99
N PHE A 135 -4.09 6.75 11.11
CA PHE A 135 -3.50 5.42 11.24
C PHE A 135 -4.45 4.49 11.97
N ILE A 136 -4.39 3.21 11.62
CA ILE A 136 -5.04 2.12 12.34
C ILE A 136 -3.97 1.33 13.08
N LEU A 137 -4.10 1.19 14.39
CA LEU A 137 -3.32 0.22 15.18
C LEU A 137 -4.25 -0.92 15.58
N ILE A 138 -3.81 -2.16 15.37
CA ILE A 138 -4.50 -3.35 15.87
C ILE A 138 -3.58 -4.05 16.86
N ASN A 139 -4.11 -4.39 18.03
CA ASN A 139 -3.43 -5.16 19.06
C ASN A 139 -4.25 -6.43 19.35
N TYR A 140 -3.66 -7.59 19.13
CA TYR A 140 -4.20 -8.89 19.48
C TYR A 140 -3.62 -9.34 20.82
N GLY A 141 -4.50 -9.76 21.74
CA GLY A 141 -4.15 -10.49 22.95
C GLY A 141 -4.31 -11.98 22.70
N ASP A 142 -4.97 -12.67 23.61
CA ASP A 142 -5.29 -14.09 23.42
C ASP A 142 -6.40 -14.25 22.38
N ILE A 143 -6.12 -14.95 21.29
CA ILE A 143 -7.07 -15.32 20.25
C ILE A 143 -7.16 -16.84 20.22
N ALA A 144 -8.28 -17.39 20.68
CA ALA A 144 -8.50 -18.83 20.69
C ALA A 144 -8.73 -19.40 19.28
N GLU A 145 -8.51 -20.70 19.12
CA GLU A 145 -8.79 -21.43 17.88
C GLU A 145 -10.31 -21.46 17.60
N THR A 146 -10.70 -21.45 16.33
CA THR A 146 -12.11 -21.51 15.95
C THR A 146 -12.31 -22.16 14.59
N GLU A 147 -13.36 -22.95 14.46
CA GLU A 147 -13.83 -23.48 13.17
C GLU A 147 -14.83 -22.51 12.48
N GLN A 148 -15.21 -21.42 13.15
CA GLN A 148 -16.09 -20.41 12.56
C GLN A 148 -15.39 -19.70 11.39
N MET A 149 -16.17 -19.26 10.40
CA MET A 149 -15.66 -18.33 9.41
C MET A 149 -15.23 -17.03 10.09
N TRP A 150 -14.04 -16.55 9.76
CA TRP A 150 -13.51 -15.30 10.26
C TRP A 150 -12.72 -14.58 9.15
N GLN A 151 -12.66 -13.25 9.23
CA GLN A 151 -11.75 -12.43 8.43
C GLN A 151 -11.15 -11.34 9.31
N ALA A 152 -9.94 -10.91 8.97
CA ALA A 152 -9.27 -9.80 9.63
C ALA A 152 -8.61 -8.90 8.58
N GLY A 153 -8.77 -7.58 8.70
CA GLY A 153 -8.33 -6.63 7.70
C GLY A 153 -9.17 -5.36 7.63
N TYR A 154 -9.20 -4.74 6.46
CA TYR A 154 -10.04 -3.57 6.18
C TYR A 154 -10.41 -3.53 4.68
N SER A 155 -11.47 -2.80 4.35
CA SER A 155 -11.83 -2.49 2.97
C SER A 155 -12.53 -1.14 2.90
N THR A 156 -12.39 -0.47 1.77
CA THR A 156 -13.10 0.77 1.47
C THR A 156 -14.40 0.54 0.72
N LEU A 157 -15.28 1.54 0.74
CA LEU A 157 -16.55 1.55 0.00
C LEU A 157 -16.41 1.14 -1.48
N ASP A 158 -15.35 1.59 -2.14
CA ASP A 158 -15.02 1.28 -3.54
C ASP A 158 -14.17 0.00 -3.73
N SER A 159 -13.79 -0.64 -2.62
CA SER A 159 -12.87 -1.79 -2.57
C SER A 159 -11.49 -1.56 -3.24
N LEU A 160 -11.13 -0.31 -3.52
CA LEU A 160 -9.82 0.02 -4.10
C LEU A 160 -8.72 -0.17 -3.08
N HIS A 161 -8.96 0.25 -1.84
CA HIS A 161 -8.03 0.06 -0.74
C HIS A 161 -8.59 -1.02 0.19
N SER A 162 -8.06 -2.22 0.06
CA SER A 162 -8.44 -3.37 0.89
C SER A 162 -7.20 -4.13 1.28
N PHE A 163 -7.24 -4.74 2.46
CA PHE A 163 -6.19 -5.61 2.96
C PHE A 163 -6.83 -6.71 3.78
N THR A 164 -6.42 -7.96 3.54
CA THR A 164 -6.78 -9.11 4.37
C THR A 164 -5.52 -9.64 5.01
N ILE A 165 -5.54 -9.84 6.32
CA ILE A 165 -4.39 -10.34 7.06
C ILE A 165 -4.12 -11.80 6.61
N PRO A 166 -2.93 -12.09 6.03
CA PRO A 166 -2.65 -13.38 5.39
C PRO A 166 -2.15 -14.40 6.41
N VAL A 167 -3.02 -14.84 7.32
CA VAL A 167 -2.73 -15.92 8.27
C VAL A 167 -3.70 -17.08 8.06
N THR A 168 -3.26 -18.28 8.43
CA THR A 168 -4.00 -19.51 8.11
C THR A 168 -4.96 -19.95 9.21
N SER A 169 -4.76 -19.47 10.44
CA SER A 169 -5.59 -19.74 11.62
C SER A 169 -5.81 -18.46 12.44
N ALA A 170 -6.88 -18.41 13.24
CA ALA A 170 -7.18 -17.22 14.04
C ALA A 170 -6.10 -16.92 15.09
N PRO A 171 -5.50 -17.91 15.80
CA PRO A 171 -4.45 -17.63 16.78
C PRO A 171 -3.17 -17.02 16.19
N GLU A 172 -2.89 -17.25 14.91
CA GLU A 172 -1.75 -16.60 14.23
C GLU A 172 -1.88 -15.07 14.16
N LEU A 173 -3.07 -14.50 14.41
CA LEU A 173 -3.22 -13.05 14.59
C LEU A 173 -2.39 -12.52 15.77
N SER A 174 -2.25 -13.32 16.84
CA SER A 174 -1.47 -12.96 18.05
C SER A 174 0.04 -13.09 17.86
N SER A 175 0.50 -13.84 16.86
CA SER A 175 1.94 -14.01 16.56
C SER A 175 2.40 -13.26 15.31
N SER A 176 1.49 -12.93 14.38
CA SER A 176 1.81 -12.24 13.14
C SER A 176 1.89 -10.72 13.30
N SER A 177 2.59 -10.06 12.38
CA SER A 177 2.80 -8.60 12.41
C SER A 177 3.25 -8.07 11.05
N ASN A 178 2.93 -6.81 10.74
CA ASN A 178 3.53 -6.06 9.62
C ASN A 178 4.58 -5.02 10.09
N ILE A 179 4.86 -4.96 11.39
CA ILE A 179 5.77 -4.00 12.04
C ILE A 179 6.80 -4.69 12.92
N ASN A 180 6.97 -6.01 12.74
CA ASN A 180 7.89 -6.85 13.50
C ASN A 180 7.67 -6.80 15.04
N VAL A 181 6.40 -6.72 15.47
CA VAL A 181 5.98 -6.80 16.87
C VAL A 181 4.78 -7.76 16.94
N ASN A 182 4.98 -8.94 17.54
CA ASN A 182 3.95 -9.99 17.63
C ASN A 182 2.60 -9.45 18.09
N GLY A 183 1.54 -9.84 17.39
CA GLY A 183 0.17 -9.47 17.72
C GLY A 183 -0.14 -8.00 17.45
N ARG A 184 0.75 -7.25 16.79
CA ARG A 184 0.52 -5.85 16.47
C ARG A 184 0.61 -5.60 14.99
N ARG A 185 -0.35 -4.82 14.50
CA ARG A 185 -0.37 -4.33 13.12
C ARG A 185 -0.65 -2.84 13.09
N SER A 186 -0.07 -2.17 12.10
CA SER A 186 -0.23 -0.74 11.91
C SER A 186 -0.40 -0.39 10.45
N PHE A 187 -1.37 0.46 10.12
CA PHE A 187 -1.66 0.86 8.75
C PHE A 187 -1.78 2.38 8.66
N HIS A 188 -1.12 2.98 7.68
CA HIS A 188 -1.31 4.38 7.29
C HIS A 188 -2.49 4.47 6.33
N VAL A 189 -3.53 5.23 6.68
CA VAL A 189 -4.84 5.12 6.02
C VAL A 189 -5.50 6.45 5.68
N ASP A 190 -4.83 7.60 5.73
CA ASP A 190 -5.49 8.85 5.28
C ASP A 190 -5.54 9.03 3.76
N GLY A 191 -4.87 8.16 3.01
CA GLY A 191 -4.78 8.22 1.54
C GLY A 191 -3.69 9.16 1.03
N SER A 192 -2.89 9.79 1.90
CA SER A 192 -1.66 10.42 1.44
C SER A 192 -0.62 9.36 1.10
N PRO A 193 0.12 9.50 -0.01
CA PRO A 193 1.06 8.48 -0.42
C PRO A 193 2.28 8.47 0.50
N ASN A 194 2.75 7.28 0.86
CA ASN A 194 4.01 7.06 1.57
C ASN A 194 5.16 7.00 0.56
N LEU A 195 5.61 8.17 0.11
CA LEU A 195 6.64 8.27 -0.91
C LEU A 195 8.04 8.42 -0.29
N PRO A 196 9.06 7.71 -0.82
CA PRO A 196 10.45 8.02 -0.54
C PRO A 196 10.76 9.49 -0.86
N THR A 197 11.70 10.09 -0.14
CA THR A 197 12.14 11.49 -0.37
C THR A 197 12.67 11.71 -1.80
N ASN A 198 13.06 10.64 -2.49
CA ASN A 198 13.55 10.61 -3.86
C ASN A 198 12.52 10.30 -4.94
N PHE A 199 11.26 10.19 -4.56
CA PHE A 199 10.17 10.11 -5.51
C PHE A 199 9.93 11.48 -6.18
N LEU A 200 10.07 11.54 -7.50
CA LEU A 200 9.82 12.77 -8.24
C LEU A 200 8.32 13.04 -8.31
N ALA A 201 7.89 14.21 -7.86
CA ALA A 201 6.49 14.62 -7.98
C ALA A 201 6.05 14.71 -9.44
N SER A 202 4.73 14.66 -9.66
CA SER A 202 4.14 14.98 -10.96
C SER A 202 4.53 16.41 -11.39
N GLY A 203 4.80 16.56 -12.68
CA GLY A 203 5.38 17.77 -13.26
C GLY A 203 4.66 18.22 -14.52
N ALA A 204 4.93 19.46 -14.92
CA ALA A 204 4.48 19.97 -16.22
C ALA A 204 5.03 19.09 -17.35
N GLY A 205 4.15 18.64 -18.24
CA GLY A 205 4.51 17.76 -19.36
C GLY A 205 4.28 16.27 -19.12
N ASP A 206 3.79 15.87 -17.94
CA ASP A 206 3.31 14.50 -17.72
C ASP A 206 2.20 14.14 -18.73
N ARG A 207 2.41 13.04 -19.43
CA ARG A 207 1.42 12.39 -20.28
C ARG A 207 0.85 11.20 -19.53
N VAL A 208 -0.46 11.01 -19.60
CA VAL A 208 -1.16 9.94 -18.88
C VAL A 208 -1.52 8.82 -19.85
N ASN A 209 -1.26 7.57 -19.46
CA ASN A 209 -1.73 6.40 -20.20
C ASN A 209 -3.26 6.31 -20.14
N PRO A 210 -3.92 5.92 -21.25
CA PRO A 210 -5.35 5.70 -21.24
C PRO A 210 -5.72 4.51 -20.32
N PRO A 211 -6.90 4.56 -19.67
CA PRO A 211 -7.45 3.41 -18.97
C PRO A 211 -7.69 2.23 -19.91
N ALA A 212 -7.04 1.09 -19.64
CA ALA A 212 -7.15 -0.15 -20.43
C ALA A 212 -6.57 -1.32 -19.62
N GLU A 213 -7.11 -2.54 -19.80
CA GLU A 213 -6.64 -3.75 -19.06
C GLU A 213 -5.15 -4.01 -19.24
N ASP A 214 -4.78 -4.55 -20.40
CA ASP A 214 -3.38 -4.87 -20.73
C ASP A 214 -2.82 -3.83 -21.69
N GLY A 215 -3.21 -2.58 -21.46
CA GLY A 215 -2.87 -1.44 -22.31
C GLY A 215 -1.43 -0.96 -22.17
N SER A 216 -1.02 -0.13 -23.12
CA SER A 216 0.27 0.53 -23.13
C SER A 216 0.10 1.94 -23.69
N SER A 217 1.09 2.81 -23.46
CA SER A 217 1.22 4.06 -24.20
C SER A 217 1.34 3.80 -25.71
N ASP A 218 1.04 4.81 -26.53
CA ASP A 218 1.59 4.91 -27.89
C ASP A 218 3.13 4.96 -27.84
N VAL A 219 3.78 4.88 -29.01
CA VAL A 219 5.23 5.04 -29.10
C VAL A 219 5.68 6.40 -28.56
N ILE A 220 6.65 6.38 -27.65
CA ILE A 220 7.25 7.59 -27.10
C ILE A 220 8.65 7.69 -27.68
N PHE A 221 8.87 8.68 -28.56
CA PHE A 221 10.20 8.99 -29.07
C PHE A 221 10.98 9.79 -28.02
N LEU A 222 12.13 9.26 -27.62
CA LEU A 222 13.01 9.90 -26.64
C LEU A 222 13.78 11.04 -27.31
N GLN A 223 13.87 12.19 -26.65
CA GLN A 223 14.68 13.33 -27.09
C GLN A 223 16.17 13.00 -27.00
N GLN A 224 16.55 12.18 -26.01
CA GLN A 224 17.88 11.59 -25.89
C GLN A 224 17.79 10.06 -25.88
N PRO A 225 18.66 9.35 -26.61
CA PRO A 225 18.61 7.90 -26.61
C PRO A 225 18.89 7.32 -25.23
N PHE A 226 18.38 6.13 -24.96
CA PHE A 226 18.72 5.35 -23.77
C PHE A 226 19.60 4.17 -24.13
N LYS A 227 20.71 3.98 -23.42
CA LYS A 227 21.61 2.83 -23.59
C LYS A 227 21.25 1.73 -22.60
N TYR A 228 20.79 0.59 -23.09
CA TYR A 228 20.42 -0.56 -22.29
C TYR A 228 21.27 -1.78 -22.68
N PHE A 229 22.25 -2.13 -21.83
CA PHE A 229 23.19 -3.24 -22.00
C PHE A 229 23.82 -3.29 -23.41
N GLY A 230 24.43 -2.17 -23.81
CA GLY A 230 25.11 -2.01 -25.11
C GLY A 230 24.19 -1.74 -26.30
N ARG A 231 22.86 -1.87 -26.15
CA ARG A 231 21.88 -1.49 -27.17
C ARG A 231 21.43 -0.05 -26.96
N THR A 232 21.20 0.68 -28.05
CA THR A 232 20.74 2.07 -28.00
C THR A 232 19.31 2.14 -28.50
N TYR A 233 18.42 2.72 -27.69
CA TYR A 233 17.00 2.85 -27.98
C TYR A 233 16.61 4.32 -28.08
N ASN A 234 15.86 4.67 -29.12
CA ASN A 234 15.33 6.02 -29.35
C ASN A 234 13.84 6.13 -29.03
N GLN A 235 13.24 5.04 -28.57
CA GLN A 235 11.82 4.97 -28.27
C GLN A 235 11.57 4.07 -27.07
N ILE A 236 10.43 4.28 -26.43
CA ILE A 236 9.99 3.54 -25.24
C ILE A 236 8.46 3.45 -25.23
N PHE A 237 7.93 2.46 -24.51
CA PHE A 237 6.52 2.29 -24.23
C PHE A 237 6.33 2.07 -22.73
N VAL A 238 5.29 2.67 -22.16
CA VAL A 238 4.92 2.52 -20.74
C VAL A 238 3.69 1.64 -20.66
N ASN A 239 3.82 0.47 -20.01
CA ASN A 239 2.74 -0.50 -19.92
C ASN A 239 1.88 -0.30 -18.66
N ASN A 240 0.58 -0.56 -18.78
CA ASN A 240 -0.34 -0.42 -17.63
C ASN A 240 -0.02 -1.42 -16.51
N ASN A 241 0.55 -2.59 -16.84
CA ASN A 241 0.93 -3.65 -15.91
C ASN A 241 2.34 -3.49 -15.30
N GLY A 242 2.91 -2.28 -15.33
CA GLY A 242 4.06 -1.92 -14.48
C GLY A 242 5.45 -2.23 -15.05
N TYR A 243 5.59 -2.22 -16.37
CA TYR A 243 6.86 -2.39 -17.06
C TYR A 243 7.00 -1.47 -18.29
N LEU A 244 8.23 -1.39 -18.80
CA LEU A 244 8.62 -0.62 -19.96
C LEU A 244 9.16 -1.56 -21.05
N THR A 245 8.86 -1.26 -22.31
CA THR A 245 9.48 -1.92 -23.48
C THR A 245 10.09 -0.90 -24.42
N PHE A 246 11.03 -1.31 -25.27
CA PHE A 246 11.73 -0.40 -26.18
C PHE A 246 11.40 -0.59 -27.67
N THR A 247 10.84 -1.73 -28.05
CA THR A 247 10.61 -2.07 -29.47
C THR A 247 9.16 -1.95 -29.88
N GLU A 248 8.25 -2.54 -29.12
CA GLU A 248 6.80 -2.51 -29.35
C GLU A 248 6.06 -2.76 -28.02
N PRO A 249 4.78 -2.35 -27.91
CA PRO A 249 3.99 -2.66 -26.72
C PRO A 249 3.79 -4.17 -26.59
N LEU A 250 3.74 -4.65 -25.35
CA LEU A 250 3.43 -6.03 -25.01
C LEU A 250 2.12 -6.06 -24.23
N SER A 251 1.15 -6.87 -24.67
CA SER A 251 -0.11 -7.07 -23.96
C SER A 251 0.01 -8.31 -23.08
N ALA A 252 0.71 -8.18 -21.95
CA ALA A 252 0.92 -9.27 -21.01
C ALA A 252 0.83 -8.78 -19.57
N TYR A 253 -0.06 -9.39 -18.79
CA TYR A 253 -0.24 -9.11 -17.36
C TYR A 253 0.52 -10.05 -16.44
N ASN A 254 0.70 -11.30 -16.87
CA ASN A 254 1.53 -12.25 -16.14
C ASN A 254 2.99 -12.08 -16.58
N PRO A 255 3.93 -12.01 -15.63
CA PRO A 255 5.34 -11.91 -15.98
C PRO A 255 5.84 -13.13 -16.76
N ILE A 256 6.62 -12.88 -17.82
CA ILE A 256 7.22 -13.91 -18.67
C ILE A 256 8.74 -13.69 -18.68
N LEU A 257 9.50 -14.67 -18.18
CA LEU A 257 10.96 -14.57 -18.03
C LEU A 257 11.72 -14.77 -19.35
N ASP A 258 11.17 -15.57 -20.26
CA ASP A 258 11.83 -15.92 -21.53
C ASP A 258 11.25 -15.10 -22.68
N THR A 259 11.53 -13.80 -22.68
CA THR A 259 11.23 -12.94 -23.82
C THR A 259 12.52 -12.51 -24.51
N ALA A 260 12.54 -12.56 -25.83
CA ALA A 260 13.62 -11.98 -26.63
C ALA A 260 13.63 -10.42 -26.59
N ARG A 261 12.74 -9.81 -25.80
CA ARG A 261 12.55 -8.37 -25.69
C ARG A 261 13.37 -7.82 -24.53
N ASP A 262 13.87 -6.60 -24.73
CA ASP A 262 14.42 -5.83 -23.64
C ASP A 262 13.28 -5.11 -22.90
N ILE A 263 13.18 -5.41 -21.61
CA ILE A 263 12.12 -4.97 -20.70
C ILE A 263 12.79 -4.40 -19.44
N ILE A 264 12.21 -3.32 -18.90
CA ILE A 264 12.48 -2.85 -17.54
C ILE A 264 11.17 -3.00 -16.77
N ALA A 265 11.16 -3.81 -15.72
CA ALA A 265 9.96 -4.13 -14.95
C ALA A 265 10.15 -3.73 -13.48
N PRO A 266 9.86 -2.47 -13.10
CA PRO A 266 9.89 -2.06 -11.70
C PRO A 266 8.92 -2.87 -10.84
N LEU A 267 7.73 -3.19 -11.37
CA LEU A 267 6.78 -4.11 -10.77
C LEU A 267 5.83 -4.63 -11.87
N TRP A 268 6.17 -5.75 -12.49
CA TRP A 268 5.30 -6.40 -13.46
C TRP A 268 4.28 -7.26 -12.74
N THR A 269 3.02 -6.85 -12.76
CA THR A 269 1.88 -7.62 -12.25
C THR A 269 0.59 -7.15 -12.93
N ARG A 270 -0.51 -7.86 -12.71
CA ARG A 270 -1.80 -7.52 -13.30
C ARG A 270 -2.43 -6.32 -12.58
N LEU A 271 -2.28 -5.13 -13.16
CA LEU A 271 -2.84 -3.88 -12.65
C LEU A 271 -4.07 -3.47 -13.46
N ASP A 272 -4.94 -2.64 -12.89
CA ASP A 272 -6.16 -2.17 -13.57
C ASP A 272 -6.42 -0.69 -13.32
N ASN A 273 -5.85 0.15 -14.19
CA ASN A 273 -6.01 1.60 -14.12
C ASN A 273 -7.41 2.10 -14.55
N ARG A 274 -8.33 1.21 -14.96
CA ARG A 274 -9.74 1.57 -15.19
C ARG A 274 -10.51 1.68 -13.88
N ARG A 275 -10.01 1.06 -12.81
CA ARG A 275 -10.60 1.06 -11.47
C ARG A 275 -10.12 2.24 -10.62
N GLY A 276 -9.02 2.89 -11.00
CA GLY A 276 -8.47 4.03 -10.28
C GLY A 276 -6.98 4.20 -10.53
N GLY A 277 -6.37 5.15 -9.83
CA GLY A 277 -4.95 5.48 -9.98
C GLY A 277 -4.62 6.22 -11.27
N THR A 278 -3.35 6.53 -11.46
CA THR A 278 -2.85 7.20 -12.67
C THR A 278 -1.50 6.62 -13.06
N ILE A 279 -1.34 6.39 -14.36
CA ILE A 279 -0.07 5.96 -14.94
C ILE A 279 0.40 7.10 -15.83
N SER A 280 1.52 7.71 -15.48
CA SER A 280 2.02 8.91 -16.14
C SER A 280 3.50 8.81 -16.47
N TYR A 281 3.92 9.55 -17.49
CA TYR A 281 5.31 9.61 -17.90
C TYR A 281 5.69 10.96 -18.51
N ARG A 282 6.97 11.30 -18.40
CA ARG A 282 7.59 12.47 -19.05
C ARG A 282 9.06 12.23 -19.32
N GLU A 283 9.61 13.00 -20.25
CA GLU A 283 11.05 13.22 -20.32
C GLU A 283 11.34 14.61 -19.76
N ASP A 284 12.26 14.68 -18.79
CA ASP A 284 12.57 15.88 -18.03
C ASP A 284 14.05 16.26 -18.22
N THR A 285 14.26 17.49 -18.67
CA THR A 285 15.58 18.10 -18.89
C THR A 285 15.79 19.33 -18.01
N SER A 286 14.91 19.54 -17.01
CA SER A 286 15.03 20.66 -16.10
C SER A 286 16.25 20.51 -15.18
N ASN A 287 16.93 21.63 -14.89
CA ASN A 287 18.11 21.63 -14.02
C ASN A 287 17.83 21.02 -12.64
N ALA A 288 16.62 21.20 -12.11
CA ALA A 288 16.22 20.67 -10.81
C ALA A 288 16.20 19.13 -10.83
N VAL A 289 15.50 18.52 -11.79
CA VAL A 289 15.40 17.05 -11.89
C VAL A 289 16.75 16.43 -12.27
N LEU A 290 17.49 17.03 -13.20
CA LEU A 290 18.81 16.52 -13.60
C LEU A 290 19.83 16.56 -12.44
N ALA A 291 19.83 17.63 -11.64
CA ALA A 291 20.66 17.71 -10.44
C ALA A 291 20.25 16.66 -9.41
N TYR A 292 18.94 16.47 -9.21
CA TYR A 292 18.39 15.47 -8.30
C TYR A 292 18.81 14.05 -8.66
N VAL A 293 18.58 13.66 -9.92
CA VAL A 293 18.94 12.36 -10.47
C VAL A 293 20.45 12.14 -10.46
N THR A 294 21.24 13.18 -10.77
CA THR A 294 22.71 13.12 -10.67
C THR A 294 23.17 12.85 -9.24
N ALA A 295 22.57 13.50 -8.24
CA ALA A 295 22.89 13.29 -6.84
C ALA A 295 22.53 11.86 -6.39
N ALA A 296 21.35 11.36 -6.79
CA ALA A 296 20.94 9.98 -6.52
C ALA A 296 21.93 8.97 -7.09
N VAL A 297 22.38 9.14 -8.35
CA VAL A 297 23.40 8.27 -8.94
C VAL A 297 24.73 8.33 -8.19
N LYS A 298 25.20 9.53 -7.83
CA LYS A 298 26.47 9.72 -7.10
C LYS A 298 26.44 9.14 -5.69
N GLN A 299 25.27 9.06 -5.04
CA GLN A 299 25.13 8.44 -3.73
C GLN A 299 25.51 6.95 -3.76
N TYR A 300 25.09 6.22 -4.81
CA TYR A 300 25.36 4.79 -4.95
C TYR A 300 26.63 4.48 -5.76
N PHE A 301 27.02 5.38 -6.69
CA PHE A 301 28.22 5.25 -7.52
C PHE A 301 29.12 6.50 -7.42
N PRO A 302 29.72 6.79 -6.25
CA PRO A 302 30.47 8.02 -6.02
C PRO A 302 31.70 8.17 -6.93
N ASN A 303 32.26 7.04 -7.37
CA ASN A 303 33.46 7.00 -8.20
C ASN A 303 33.17 7.01 -9.71
N ILE A 304 31.90 7.00 -10.12
CA ILE A 304 31.53 7.02 -11.53
C ILE A 304 31.23 8.47 -11.95
N PRO A 305 31.99 9.03 -12.92
CA PRO A 305 31.69 10.37 -13.43
C PRO A 305 30.36 10.35 -14.18
N PHE A 306 29.37 11.00 -13.58
CA PHE A 306 28.03 11.12 -14.13
C PHE A 306 27.43 12.50 -13.83
N ALA A 307 26.77 13.04 -14.85
CA ALA A 307 25.90 14.20 -14.80
C ALA A 307 24.79 13.94 -15.81
N ALA A 308 23.55 13.87 -15.35
CA ALA A 308 22.41 13.58 -16.20
C ALA A 308 22.16 14.72 -17.19
N THR A 309 21.91 14.38 -18.45
CA THR A 309 21.48 15.31 -19.50
C THR A 309 20.02 15.07 -19.92
N SER A 310 19.44 13.93 -19.55
CA SER A 310 18.01 13.64 -19.67
C SER A 310 17.60 12.66 -18.56
N ALA A 311 16.33 12.74 -18.14
CA ALA A 311 15.67 11.77 -17.28
C ALA A 311 14.28 11.44 -17.84
N PHE A 312 14.04 10.18 -18.21
CA PHE A 312 12.69 9.69 -18.49
C PHE A 312 12.08 9.16 -17.20
N VAL A 313 10.93 9.69 -16.80
CA VAL A 313 10.22 9.35 -15.56
C VAL A 313 8.92 8.67 -15.94
N ALA A 314 8.66 7.48 -15.41
CA ALA A 314 7.35 6.84 -15.48
C ALA A 314 6.87 6.46 -14.08
N THR A 315 5.62 6.78 -13.77
CA THR A 315 5.02 6.66 -12.44
C THR A 315 3.68 5.94 -12.54
N TRP A 316 3.52 4.91 -11.72
CA TRP A 316 2.24 4.28 -11.40
C TRP A 316 1.86 4.79 -10.03
N ASP A 317 0.83 5.63 -9.94
CA ASP A 317 0.36 6.24 -8.70
C ASP A 317 -1.00 5.65 -8.32
N SER A 318 -1.04 4.98 -7.17
CA SER A 318 -2.25 4.41 -6.57
C SER A 318 -3.04 3.51 -7.54
N VAL A 319 -2.33 2.71 -8.34
CA VAL A 319 -2.94 1.84 -9.37
C VAL A 319 -3.44 0.54 -8.72
N PRO A 320 -4.73 0.17 -8.85
CA PRO A 320 -5.27 -1.04 -8.24
C PRO A 320 -4.72 -2.33 -8.84
N TYR A 321 -4.58 -3.37 -8.02
CA TYR A 321 -4.48 -4.74 -8.51
C TYR A 321 -5.79 -5.17 -9.18
N HIS A 322 -5.69 -5.96 -10.24
CA HIS A 322 -6.87 -6.43 -10.97
C HIS A 322 -7.80 -7.30 -10.11
N ASN A 323 -7.27 -8.18 -9.25
CA ASN A 323 -8.06 -9.01 -8.33
C ASN A 323 -8.54 -8.26 -7.07
N GLY A 324 -8.25 -6.96 -6.93
CA GLY A 324 -8.44 -6.23 -5.66
C GLY A 324 -7.31 -6.51 -4.66
N GLY A 325 -7.49 -6.16 -3.39
CA GLY A 325 -6.44 -6.32 -2.37
C GLY A 325 -5.46 -5.15 -2.29
N GLY A 326 -5.83 -3.99 -2.83
CA GLY A 326 -5.10 -2.74 -2.65
C GLY A 326 -4.58 -2.11 -3.94
N VAL A 327 -3.79 -1.06 -3.76
CA VAL A 327 -3.17 -0.27 -4.80
C VAL A 327 -1.65 -0.31 -4.69
N VAL A 328 -0.98 0.02 -5.79
CA VAL A 328 0.48 0.15 -5.85
C VAL A 328 0.89 1.53 -6.34
N THR A 329 1.96 2.04 -5.74
CA THR A 329 2.61 3.30 -6.11
C THR A 329 4.10 3.05 -6.27
N PHE A 330 4.62 3.27 -7.46
CA PHE A 330 6.05 3.13 -7.77
C PHE A 330 6.44 3.99 -8.97
N GLN A 331 7.73 4.27 -9.08
CA GLN A 331 8.31 5.11 -10.11
C GLN A 331 9.60 4.51 -10.64
N VAL A 332 9.83 4.68 -11.93
CA VAL A 332 11.12 4.39 -12.58
C VAL A 332 11.66 5.65 -13.25
N VAL A 333 12.95 5.90 -13.06
CA VAL A 333 13.67 7.00 -13.69
C VAL A 333 14.84 6.44 -14.50
N LEU A 334 14.79 6.64 -15.81
CA LEU A 334 15.88 6.34 -16.74
C LEU A 334 16.76 7.57 -16.88
N ALA A 335 17.88 7.58 -16.18
CA ALA A 335 18.84 8.67 -16.21
C ALA A 335 19.86 8.44 -17.32
N TYR A 336 20.14 9.45 -18.13
CA TYR A 336 21.03 9.35 -19.27
C TYR A 336 22.02 10.50 -19.35
N ASN A 337 23.23 10.18 -19.80
CA ASN A 337 24.09 11.09 -20.54
C ASN A 337 24.81 10.34 -21.67
N VAL A 338 25.51 11.08 -22.53
CA VAL A 338 26.18 10.51 -23.72
C VAL A 338 27.08 9.30 -23.43
N HIS A 339 27.61 9.18 -22.22
CA HIS A 339 28.49 8.09 -21.82
C HIS A 339 27.77 6.95 -21.09
N ARG A 340 26.71 7.23 -20.32
CA ARG A 340 26.14 6.28 -19.36
C ARG A 340 24.63 6.39 -19.22
N SER A 341 24.03 5.26 -18.90
CA SER A 341 22.62 5.10 -18.56
C SER A 341 22.49 4.41 -17.21
N PHE A 342 21.50 4.85 -16.45
CA PHE A 342 21.15 4.32 -15.14
C PHE A 342 19.63 4.16 -15.00
N ILE A 343 19.20 3.13 -14.28
CA ILE A 343 17.79 2.88 -13.96
C ILE A 343 17.62 3.02 -12.45
N LEU A 344 16.83 3.99 -12.01
CA LEU A 344 16.45 4.19 -10.61
C LEU A 344 15.01 3.70 -10.45
N ILE A 345 14.74 2.91 -9.41
CA ILE A 345 13.39 2.43 -9.09
C ILE A 345 13.05 2.86 -7.66
N TYR A 346 11.88 3.47 -7.50
CA TYR A 346 11.37 3.95 -6.21
C TYR A 346 10.00 3.34 -5.94
N TYR A 347 9.82 2.79 -4.74
CA TYR A 347 8.55 2.23 -4.29
C TYR A 347 7.94 3.15 -3.24
N GLY A 348 6.70 3.56 -3.45
CA GLY A 348 5.85 4.16 -2.43
C GLY A 348 5.03 3.09 -1.72
N ASP A 349 3.73 3.33 -1.56
CA ASP A 349 2.82 2.32 -1.05
C ASP A 349 2.63 1.18 -2.05
N VAL A 350 3.08 -0.02 -1.71
CA VAL A 350 2.84 -1.24 -2.49
C VAL A 350 2.11 -2.22 -1.58
N ALA A 351 0.79 -2.35 -1.79
CA ALA A 351 -0.02 -3.30 -1.01
C ALA A 351 0.45 -4.75 -1.24
N GLU A 352 0.42 -5.58 -0.18
CA GLU A 352 0.69 -7.01 -0.31
C GLU A 352 -0.31 -7.67 -1.26
N THR A 353 0.13 -8.67 -2.01
CA THR A 353 -0.72 -9.36 -2.98
C THR A 353 -0.38 -10.84 -3.10
N VAL A 354 -1.40 -11.63 -3.44
CA VAL A 354 -1.27 -13.02 -3.87
C VAL A 354 -1.19 -13.15 -5.40
N GLN A 355 -1.34 -12.03 -6.14
CA GLN A 355 -1.16 -12.06 -7.59
C GLN A 355 0.29 -12.41 -7.94
N PRO A 356 0.53 -13.12 -9.06
CA PRO A 356 1.87 -13.25 -9.60
C PRO A 356 2.47 -11.87 -9.89
N TRP A 357 3.71 -11.67 -9.49
CA TRP A 357 4.45 -10.44 -9.73
C TRP A 357 5.92 -10.75 -10.04
N GLN A 358 6.60 -9.82 -10.72
CA GLN A 358 8.04 -9.83 -10.93
C GLN A 358 8.60 -8.43 -10.83
N VAL A 359 9.86 -8.33 -10.42
CA VAL A 359 10.66 -7.11 -10.45
C VAL A 359 11.96 -7.40 -11.18
N SER A 360 12.48 -6.43 -11.93
CA SER A 360 13.85 -6.48 -12.46
C SER A 360 14.85 -6.52 -11.30
N GLU A 361 16.00 -7.16 -11.52
CA GLU A 361 17.01 -7.45 -10.50
C GLU A 361 17.24 -6.26 -9.55
N VAL A 362 17.02 -6.51 -8.25
CA VAL A 362 16.96 -5.48 -7.21
C VAL A 362 18.37 -5.01 -6.86
N LEU A 363 18.88 -4.09 -7.67
CA LEU A 363 19.75 -3.04 -7.16
C LEU A 363 18.96 -1.73 -7.29
N PRO A 364 18.92 -0.86 -6.25
CA PRO A 364 18.25 0.44 -6.32
C PRO A 364 18.79 1.32 -7.47
N LEU A 365 19.90 0.91 -8.09
CA LEU A 365 20.43 1.50 -9.29
C LEU A 365 21.24 0.49 -10.14
N VAL A 366 20.88 0.34 -11.41
CA VAL A 366 21.58 -0.53 -12.39
C VAL A 366 22.39 0.33 -13.37
N HIS A 367 23.67 0.00 -13.56
CA HIS A 367 24.52 0.59 -14.61
C HIS A 367 24.41 -0.24 -15.89
N CYS A 368 24.03 0.38 -17.02
CA CYS A 368 23.68 -0.37 -18.23
C CYS A 368 24.60 -0.13 -19.43
N ALA A 369 25.62 0.72 -19.30
CA ALA A 369 26.29 1.30 -20.47
C ALA A 369 27.21 0.31 -21.23
N ASN A 370 27.78 -0.71 -20.56
CA ASN A 370 28.77 -1.63 -21.14
C ASN A 370 28.81 -3.05 -20.54
N ASP A 371 27.90 -3.39 -19.62
CA ASP A 371 27.90 -4.70 -18.97
C ASP A 371 27.18 -5.75 -19.86
N GLN A 372 27.75 -6.95 -20.01
CA GLN A 372 27.01 -8.07 -20.62
C GLN A 372 25.86 -8.47 -19.68
N LYS A 373 24.69 -8.87 -20.24
CA LYS A 373 23.61 -9.53 -19.50
C LYS A 373 24.21 -10.75 -18.78
N ASN A 374 24.59 -10.61 -17.52
CA ASN A 374 24.81 -11.78 -16.68
C ASN A 374 23.42 -12.36 -16.40
N ASN A 375 23.23 -13.63 -16.75
CA ASN A 375 22.02 -14.40 -16.46
C ASN A 375 21.87 -14.60 -14.94
N ALA A 376 21.57 -13.55 -14.20
CA ALA A 376 21.12 -13.65 -12.83
C ALA A 376 19.59 -13.78 -12.85
N ASN A 377 19.13 -15.00 -13.12
CA ASN A 377 17.85 -15.46 -12.59
C ASN A 377 17.99 -15.47 -11.06
N MET A 378 17.72 -14.35 -10.40
CA MET A 378 17.57 -14.30 -8.96
C MET A 378 16.11 -14.06 -8.61
N HIS A 379 15.40 -15.17 -8.44
CA HIS A 379 14.15 -15.23 -7.71
C HIS A 379 14.40 -14.85 -6.25
N PHE A 380 13.58 -13.96 -5.68
CA PHE A 380 13.38 -13.92 -4.24
C PHE A 380 11.88 -14.00 -3.94
N ILE A 381 11.61 -14.78 -2.90
CA ILE A 381 10.33 -15.32 -2.42
C ILE A 381 9.49 -14.22 -1.78
#